data_AF-A0A6J0TBY7-F1
#
_entry.id   AF-A0A6J0TBY7-F1
#
_cell.length_a   1.000
_cell.length_b   1.000
_cell.length_c   1.000
_cell.angle_alpha   90.00
_cell.angle_beta   90.00
_cell.angle_gamma   90.00
#
_symmetry.space_group_name_H-M   'P 1'
#
loop_
_entity.id
_entity.type
_entity.pdbx_description
1 polymer ?
#
loop_
_entity_poly.entity_id
_entity_poly.type
_entity_poly.pdbx_seq_one_letter_code
_entity_poly.pdbx_strand_id
1 'polypeptide(L)'
;MRSRKRNGQGREREIVNWMLLEMKVIRIHPVSDPHTTYFLQISWQKDLGTGFEVVLSDGKAAWNGRVSKEEISKEAADMEMDLEKYVGELRKVLLFEGGHADTYNFHISKEGMNKDYLQFSYEKNLKDVSFRLGSLMLQEVSSPAEIISKLISHCLDCMAGLEAKNECLQRENETLLSDLNDIQGQLQKCVEAKEKLENELYQRFILVLNEKKAKIRSLNKSLKEAEEMVKKSNQARDSIATSESKVERDVYEGSTDEESENLTQPSTSAPGLILYHKKRQRTNYHQKACLQRQEKILMTPKTSLMISDQCRRR
;
A
#
# COMPACT_ATOMS: atom_id res chain seq x y z
N MET A 1 57.22 -29.50 -6.77
CA MET A 1 55.75 -29.44 -6.72
C MET A 1 55.26 -28.14 -6.07
N ARG A 2 55.21 -27.01 -6.79
CA ARG A 2 54.48 -25.80 -6.34
C ARG A 2 54.10 -24.96 -7.57
N SER A 3 52.98 -25.27 -8.19
CA SER A 3 52.24 -24.34 -9.05
C SER A 3 50.92 -24.98 -9.46
N ARG A 4 49.85 -24.74 -8.70
CA ARG A 4 48.46 -25.03 -9.10
C ARG A 4 47.39 -24.34 -8.24
N LYS A 5 47.70 -23.19 -7.63
CA LYS A 5 46.75 -22.48 -6.72
C LYS A 5 46.27 -21.10 -7.19
N ARG A 6 46.62 -20.65 -8.41
CA ARG A 6 46.24 -19.30 -8.90
C ARG A 6 45.01 -19.24 -9.82
N ASN A 7 44.48 -20.37 -10.30
CA ASN A 7 43.39 -20.36 -11.31
C ASN A 7 41.96 -20.38 -10.74
N GLY A 8 41.76 -20.61 -9.44
CA GLY A 8 40.43 -20.61 -8.81
C GLY A 8 39.95 -19.21 -8.40
N GLN A 9 40.88 -18.35 -8.00
CA GLN A 9 40.60 -17.02 -7.48
C GLN A 9 40.24 -15.99 -8.57
N GLY A 10 40.52 -16.30 -9.84
CA GLY A 10 40.07 -15.50 -10.99
C GLY A 10 38.61 -15.77 -11.34
N ARG A 11 38.22 -17.05 -11.38
CA ARG A 11 36.85 -17.48 -11.70
C ARG A 11 35.83 -17.16 -10.60
N GLU A 12 36.19 -17.31 -9.32
CA GLU A 12 35.31 -16.87 -8.22
C GLU A 12 35.13 -15.35 -8.20
N ARG A 13 36.18 -14.58 -8.48
CA ARG A 13 36.07 -13.12 -8.58
C ARG A 13 35.25 -12.70 -9.80
N GLU A 14 35.36 -13.39 -10.94
CA GLU A 14 34.49 -13.17 -12.09
C GLU A 14 33.02 -13.49 -11.76
N ILE A 15 32.74 -14.64 -11.14
CA ILE A 15 31.35 -15.05 -10.78
C ILE A 15 30.72 -14.06 -9.78
N VAL A 16 31.48 -13.58 -8.79
CA VAL A 16 31.00 -12.55 -7.84
C VAL A 16 30.84 -11.18 -8.52
N ASN A 17 31.69 -10.86 -9.51
CA ASN A 17 31.60 -9.62 -10.27
C ASN A 17 30.36 -9.59 -11.20
N TRP A 18 29.92 -10.74 -11.71
CA TRP A 18 28.66 -10.86 -12.47
C TRP A 18 27.40 -10.73 -11.59
N MET A 19 27.45 -11.16 -10.32
CA MET A 19 26.30 -11.07 -9.40
C MET A 19 25.97 -9.64 -8.95
N LEU A 20 26.84 -8.67 -9.21
CA LEU A 20 26.64 -7.25 -8.85
C LEU A 20 26.47 -6.35 -10.07
N LEU A 21 26.38 -6.91 -11.28
CA LEU A 21 26.21 -6.14 -12.50
C LEU A 21 24.72 -6.02 -12.80
N GLU A 22 24.19 -4.82 -12.61
CA GLU A 22 22.86 -4.46 -13.08
C GLU A 22 22.92 -4.11 -14.57
N MET A 23 21.86 -4.45 -15.30
CA MET A 23 21.77 -4.16 -16.71
C MET A 23 20.36 -3.72 -17.10
N LYS A 24 20.29 -2.71 -17.96
CA LYS A 24 19.07 -2.22 -18.57
C LYS A 24 19.21 -2.19 -20.08
N VAL A 25 18.16 -2.62 -20.76
CA VAL A 25 18.01 -2.45 -22.21
C VAL A 25 16.85 -1.50 -22.44
N ILE A 26 17.09 -0.46 -23.23
CA ILE A 26 16.10 0.52 -23.65
C ILE A 26 16.07 0.60 -25.17
N ARG A 27 14.91 0.96 -25.71
CA ARG A 27 14.70 1.20 -27.12
C ARG A 27 14.71 2.71 -27.37
N ILE A 28 15.53 3.17 -28.31
CA ILE A 28 15.67 4.59 -28.65
C ILE A 28 15.45 4.82 -30.16
N HIS A 29 15.03 6.04 -30.49
CA HIS A 29 14.87 6.52 -31.86
C HIS A 29 15.68 7.81 -32.00
N PRO A 30 16.90 7.75 -32.56
CA PRO A 30 17.71 8.92 -32.75
C PRO A 30 17.05 9.91 -33.70
N VAL A 31 17.19 11.21 -33.42
CA VAL A 31 16.68 12.29 -34.30
C VAL A 31 17.42 12.28 -35.64
N SER A 32 18.70 11.91 -35.64
CA SER A 32 19.52 11.79 -36.86
C SER A 32 19.13 10.62 -37.76
N ASP A 33 18.45 9.60 -37.24
CA ASP A 33 18.01 8.42 -37.97
C ASP A 33 16.67 7.91 -37.41
N PRO A 34 15.56 8.62 -37.68
CA PRO A 34 14.27 8.36 -37.04
C PRO A 34 13.58 7.09 -37.55
N HIS A 35 14.03 6.53 -38.68
CA HIS A 35 13.45 5.34 -39.29
C HIS A 35 14.04 4.04 -38.74
N THR A 36 15.18 4.12 -38.07
CA THR A 36 15.86 2.95 -37.52
C THR A 36 15.69 2.93 -36.01
N THR A 37 15.21 1.80 -35.49
CA THR A 37 15.16 1.57 -34.04
C THR A 37 16.51 1.07 -33.55
N TYR A 38 17.06 1.74 -32.54
CA TYR A 38 18.27 1.29 -31.86
C TYR A 38 17.95 0.76 -30.47
N PHE A 39 18.72 -0.23 -30.04
CA PHE A 39 18.70 -0.77 -28.68
C PHE A 39 19.95 -0.31 -27.95
N LEU A 40 19.74 0.38 -26.84
CA LEU A 40 20.79 0.85 -25.95
C LEU A 40 20.77 -0.03 -24.69
N GLN A 41 21.84 -0.80 -24.51
CA GLN A 41 22.10 -1.58 -23.31
C GLN A 41 23.10 -0.83 -22.45
N ILE A 42 22.81 -0.77 -21.17
CA ILE A 42 23.63 -0.08 -20.18
C ILE A 42 23.84 -1.05 -19.04
N SER A 43 25.09 -1.28 -18.67
CA SER A 43 25.45 -2.15 -17.56
C SER A 43 26.35 -1.41 -16.58
N TRP A 44 25.99 -1.49 -15.30
CA TRP A 44 26.68 -0.82 -14.21
C TRP A 44 26.76 -1.76 -13.02
N GLN A 45 27.62 -1.43 -12.04
CA GLN A 45 27.73 -2.25 -10.82
C GLN A 45 26.71 -1.79 -9.78
N LYS A 46 27.14 -0.99 -8.80
CA LYS A 46 26.28 -0.54 -7.70
C LYS A 46 25.59 0.80 -7.99
N ASP A 47 26.33 1.71 -8.61
CA ASP A 47 25.85 3.05 -8.90
C ASP A 47 26.38 3.51 -10.26
N LEU A 48 25.52 4.17 -11.02
CA LEU A 48 25.86 4.71 -12.34
C LEU A 48 27.00 5.73 -12.25
N GLY A 49 27.10 6.46 -11.12
CA GLY A 49 28.20 7.39 -10.84
C GLY A 49 29.57 6.75 -10.66
N THR A 50 29.68 5.43 -10.52
CA THR A 50 30.97 4.71 -10.44
C THR A 50 31.53 4.32 -11.81
N GLY A 51 30.76 4.57 -12.87
CA GLY A 51 31.07 4.15 -14.23
C GLY A 51 30.11 3.09 -14.74
N PHE A 52 29.97 3.03 -16.06
CA PHE A 52 29.07 2.12 -16.75
C PHE A 52 29.59 1.74 -18.12
N GLU A 53 29.13 0.62 -18.64
CA GLU A 53 29.34 0.19 -20.02
C GLU A 53 28.08 0.46 -20.82
N VAL A 54 28.29 0.86 -22.07
CA VAL A 54 27.23 1.20 -23.02
C VAL A 54 27.42 0.36 -24.27
N VAL A 55 26.37 -0.36 -24.64
CA VAL A 55 26.31 -1.09 -25.90
C VAL A 55 25.13 -0.58 -26.69
N LEU A 56 25.38 -0.15 -27.92
CA LEU A 56 24.36 0.31 -28.85
C LEU A 56 24.26 -0.68 -30.01
N SER A 57 23.06 -1.05 -30.43
CA SER A 57 22.86 -1.92 -31.59
C SER A 57 21.66 -1.50 -32.42
N ASP A 58 21.78 -1.62 -33.73
CA ASP A 58 20.67 -1.47 -34.70
C ASP A 58 20.06 -2.83 -35.12
N GLY A 59 20.45 -3.91 -34.42
CA GLY A 59 20.07 -5.28 -34.76
C GLY A 59 20.91 -5.94 -35.85
N LYS A 60 21.87 -5.23 -36.46
CA LYS A 60 22.83 -5.77 -37.44
C LYS A 60 24.27 -5.59 -36.95
N ALA A 61 24.62 -4.37 -36.58
CA ALA A 61 25.90 -3.99 -36.00
C ALA A 61 25.73 -3.68 -34.51
N ALA A 62 26.86 -3.61 -33.81
CA ALA A 62 26.90 -3.26 -32.40
C ALA A 62 28.14 -2.41 -32.13
N TRP A 63 27.99 -1.41 -31.27
CA TRP A 63 29.06 -0.53 -30.82
C TRP A 63 29.13 -0.55 -29.30
N ASN A 64 30.33 -0.58 -28.75
CA ASN A 64 30.59 -0.65 -27.32
C ASN A 64 31.39 0.57 -26.85
N GLY A 65 31.08 1.07 -25.67
CA GLY A 65 31.79 2.13 -24.99
C GLY A 65 31.81 1.90 -23.48
N ARG A 66 32.82 2.47 -22.82
CA ARG A 66 32.93 2.45 -21.37
C ARG A 66 33.04 3.89 -20.89
N VAL A 67 32.34 4.20 -19.81
CA VAL A 67 32.41 5.48 -19.13
C VAL A 67 32.95 5.24 -17.72
N SER A 68 34.06 5.89 -17.38
CA SER A 68 34.66 5.79 -16.05
C SER A 68 34.06 6.81 -15.07
N LYS A 69 34.29 6.60 -13.77
CA LYS A 69 33.89 7.58 -12.74
C LYS A 69 34.50 8.96 -12.97
N GLU A 70 35.75 8.99 -13.40
CA GLU A 70 36.50 10.22 -13.66
C GLU A 70 35.89 11.01 -14.82
N GLU A 71 35.44 10.32 -15.87
CA GLU A 71 34.76 10.94 -17.01
C GLU A 71 33.41 11.52 -16.61
N ILE A 72 32.61 10.80 -15.81
CA ILE A 72 31.34 11.30 -15.27
C ILE A 72 31.57 12.54 -14.40
N SER A 73 32.58 12.49 -13.52
CA SER A 73 32.90 13.61 -12.62
C SER A 73 33.40 14.84 -13.39
N LYS A 74 34.15 14.61 -14.47
CA LYS A 74 34.62 15.69 -15.34
C LYS A 74 33.47 16.31 -16.11
N GLU A 75 32.61 15.51 -16.74
CA GLU A 75 31.46 16.03 -17.50
C GLU A 75 30.50 16.81 -16.60
N ALA A 76 30.25 16.34 -15.37
CA ALA A 76 29.45 17.08 -14.40
C ALA A 76 30.05 18.47 -14.06
N ALA A 77 31.38 18.53 -13.90
CA ALA A 77 32.09 19.79 -13.64
C ALA A 77 32.08 20.72 -14.86
N ASP A 78 32.27 20.18 -16.06
CA ASP A 78 32.23 20.93 -17.33
C ASP A 78 30.82 21.50 -17.59
N MET A 79 29.77 20.84 -17.07
CA MET A 79 28.38 21.32 -17.10
C MET A 79 28.00 22.23 -15.91
N GLU A 80 28.93 22.54 -15.00
CA GLU A 80 28.69 23.31 -13.78
C GLU A 80 27.53 22.75 -12.92
N MET A 81 27.40 21.42 -12.86
CA MET A 81 26.33 20.74 -12.13
C MET A 81 26.89 19.82 -11.04
N ASP A 82 26.17 19.74 -9.91
CA ASP A 82 26.51 18.80 -8.84
C ASP A 82 26.53 17.35 -9.37
N LEU A 83 27.54 16.57 -8.97
CA LEU A 83 27.72 15.19 -9.42
C LEU A 83 26.46 14.33 -9.19
N GLU A 84 25.84 14.44 -8.02
CA GLU A 84 24.62 13.70 -7.69
C GLU A 84 23.44 14.07 -8.61
N LYS A 85 23.32 15.36 -8.95
CA LYS A 85 22.29 15.83 -9.89
C LYS A 85 22.57 15.34 -11.30
N TYR A 86 23.83 15.36 -11.74
CA TYR A 86 24.22 14.83 -13.04
C TYR A 86 23.93 13.33 -13.15
N VAL A 87 24.32 12.53 -12.14
CA VAL A 87 24.01 11.10 -12.08
C VAL A 87 22.49 10.86 -12.08
N GLY A 88 21.73 11.70 -11.38
CA GLY A 88 20.27 11.66 -11.43
C GLY A 88 19.69 11.92 -12.82
N GLU A 89 20.27 12.86 -13.58
CA GLU A 89 19.89 13.10 -14.98
C GLU A 89 20.31 11.96 -15.91
N LEU A 90 21.49 11.36 -15.68
CA LEU A 90 21.93 10.16 -16.39
C LEU A 90 20.93 9.02 -16.17
N ARG A 91 20.47 8.77 -14.95
CA ARG A 91 19.46 7.74 -14.68
C ARG A 91 18.16 7.97 -15.44
N LYS A 92 17.71 9.22 -15.56
CA LYS A 92 16.50 9.55 -16.32
C LYS A 92 16.66 9.31 -17.81
N VAL A 93 17.77 9.77 -18.42
CA VAL A 93 17.98 9.66 -19.88
C VAL A 93 18.38 8.25 -20.32
N LEU A 94 19.22 7.58 -19.52
CA LEU A 94 19.82 6.29 -19.85
C LEU A 94 18.98 5.10 -19.36
N LEU A 95 18.26 5.24 -18.24
CA LEU A 95 17.45 4.14 -17.67
C LEU A 95 15.94 4.37 -17.81
N PHE A 96 15.52 5.51 -18.37
CA PHE A 96 14.12 5.95 -18.47
C PHE A 96 13.41 5.98 -17.10
N GLU A 97 14.17 6.21 -16.02
CA GLU A 97 13.60 6.42 -14.70
C GLU A 97 12.77 7.72 -14.69
N GLY A 98 11.48 7.62 -14.37
CA GLY A 98 10.59 8.78 -14.29
C GLY A 98 9.70 9.06 -15.51
N GLY A 99 9.73 8.22 -16.55
CA GLY A 99 8.65 8.18 -17.56
C GLY A 99 8.58 9.35 -18.56
N HIS A 100 9.68 10.05 -18.79
CA HIS A 100 9.72 11.24 -19.67
C HIS A 100 10.49 10.96 -20.99
N ALA A 101 9.93 10.11 -21.85
CA ALA A 101 10.55 9.75 -23.13
C ALA A 101 10.74 10.95 -24.07
N ASP A 102 9.82 11.92 -24.04
CA ASP A 102 9.83 13.08 -24.95
C ASP A 102 10.77 14.20 -24.48
N THR A 103 11.35 14.06 -23.28
CA THR A 103 12.26 15.05 -22.69
C THR A 103 13.70 14.90 -23.18
N TYR A 104 14.03 13.82 -23.89
CA TYR A 104 15.41 13.58 -24.31
C TYR A 104 15.50 13.24 -25.80
N ASN A 105 16.48 13.84 -26.46
CA ASN A 105 16.81 13.55 -27.85
C ASN A 105 18.10 12.76 -27.91
N PHE A 106 18.14 11.75 -28.77
CA PHE A 106 19.35 10.98 -29.05
C PHE A 106 19.86 11.32 -30.44
N HIS A 107 21.17 11.46 -30.60
CA HIS A 107 21.81 11.69 -31.89
C HIS A 107 22.91 10.67 -32.09
N ILE A 108 22.90 10.07 -33.28
CA ILE A 108 23.91 9.13 -33.74
C ILE A 108 24.57 9.71 -34.99
N SER A 109 25.89 9.82 -34.98
CA SER A 109 26.67 10.14 -36.17
C SER A 109 27.73 9.07 -36.42
N LYS A 110 27.81 8.62 -37.68
CA LYS A 110 28.82 7.69 -38.19
C LYS A 110 29.89 8.43 -39.02
N GLU A 111 30.10 9.72 -38.74
CA GLU A 111 30.88 10.61 -39.59
C GLU A 111 32.36 10.68 -39.17
N GLY A 112 33.23 10.06 -39.98
CA GLY A 112 34.68 10.16 -39.86
C GLY A 112 35.42 9.21 -40.80
N MET A 113 36.66 9.54 -41.16
CA MET A 113 37.55 8.72 -42.01
C MET A 113 37.82 7.31 -41.44
N ASN A 114 37.48 7.08 -40.17
CA ASN A 114 37.61 5.82 -39.45
C ASN A 114 36.22 5.21 -39.27
N LYS A 115 35.91 4.17 -40.05
CA LYS A 115 34.61 3.46 -40.03
C LYS A 115 34.30 2.77 -38.69
N ASP A 116 35.30 2.63 -37.82
CA ASP A 116 35.23 1.80 -36.63
C ASP A 116 34.65 2.53 -35.40
N TYR A 117 34.32 3.83 -35.50
CA TYR A 117 33.81 4.62 -34.38
C TYR A 117 32.46 5.28 -34.71
N LEU A 118 31.58 5.30 -33.70
CA LEU A 118 30.25 5.89 -33.76
C LEU A 118 30.11 6.93 -32.64
N GLN A 119 29.66 8.13 -32.99
CA GLN A 119 29.33 9.18 -32.03
C GLN A 119 27.90 9.00 -31.56
N PHE A 120 27.75 8.74 -30.27
CA PHE A 120 26.46 8.73 -29.59
C PHE A 120 26.38 9.94 -28.67
N SER A 121 25.33 10.76 -28.81
CA SER A 121 25.10 11.89 -27.91
C SER A 121 23.64 11.97 -27.53
N TYR A 122 23.39 12.55 -26.35
CA TYR A 122 22.05 12.70 -25.81
C TYR A 122 21.88 14.11 -25.26
N GLU A 123 20.74 14.69 -25.59
CA GLU A 123 20.36 16.04 -25.25
C GLU A 123 19.11 16.02 -24.38
N LYS A 124 19.00 17.00 -23.49
CA LYS A 124 17.78 17.24 -22.74
C LYS A 124 17.00 18.36 -23.39
N ASN A 125 15.75 18.07 -23.72
CA ASN A 125 14.77 19.03 -24.22
C ASN A 125 14.19 19.79 -23.05
N LEU A 126 14.38 21.10 -23.06
CA LEU A 126 13.55 22.05 -22.32
C LEU A 126 12.58 22.68 -23.32
N LYS A 127 11.57 23.40 -22.82
CA LYS A 127 10.41 23.88 -23.61
C LYS A 127 10.77 24.40 -25.00
N ASP A 128 11.75 25.30 -25.08
CA ASP A 128 12.12 25.97 -26.34
C ASP A 128 13.60 25.76 -26.74
N VAL A 129 14.37 25.00 -25.95
CA VAL A 129 15.81 24.81 -26.14
C VAL A 129 16.21 23.40 -25.73
N SER A 130 17.04 22.73 -26.55
CA SER A 130 17.75 21.52 -26.13
C SER A 130 19.19 21.86 -25.75
N PHE A 131 19.73 21.15 -24.77
CA PHE A 131 21.16 21.22 -24.45
C PHE A 131 21.76 19.83 -24.37
N ARG A 132 23.01 19.70 -24.79
CA ARG A 132 23.74 18.43 -24.76
C ARG A 132 24.04 18.05 -23.31
N LEU A 133 23.57 16.88 -22.91
CA LEU A 133 23.79 16.32 -21.58
C LEU A 133 25.02 15.41 -21.56
N GLY A 134 25.38 14.82 -22.70
CA GLY A 134 26.64 14.09 -22.82
C GLY A 134 26.88 13.56 -24.23
N SER A 135 28.11 13.08 -24.46
CA SER A 135 28.49 12.42 -25.71
C SER A 135 29.53 11.34 -25.46
N LEU A 136 29.48 10.28 -26.26
CA LEU A 136 30.28 9.08 -26.13
C LEU A 136 30.79 8.65 -27.50
N MET A 137 32.03 8.19 -27.52
CA MET A 137 32.63 7.53 -28.67
C MET A 137 32.55 6.03 -28.47
N LEU A 138 31.73 5.38 -29.31
CA LEU A 138 31.52 3.93 -29.25
C LEU A 138 32.33 3.27 -30.36
N GLN A 139 33.00 2.16 -30.04
CA GLN A 139 33.80 1.39 -30.99
C GLN A 139 32.96 0.25 -31.57
N GLU A 140 33.04 0.03 -32.89
CA GLU A 140 32.36 -1.08 -33.55
C GLU A 140 32.90 -2.43 -33.07
N VAL A 141 31.98 -3.35 -32.78
CA VAL A 141 32.29 -4.68 -32.29
C VAL A 141 32.47 -5.63 -33.48
N SER A 142 33.54 -6.42 -33.46
CA SER A 142 33.86 -7.38 -34.53
C SER A 142 32.84 -8.52 -34.68
N SER A 143 32.21 -8.95 -33.58
CA SER A 143 31.19 -10.00 -33.53
C SER A 143 29.83 -9.47 -33.02
N PRO A 144 29.11 -8.65 -33.81
CA PRO A 144 27.85 -8.06 -33.36
C PRO A 144 26.77 -9.11 -33.05
N ALA A 145 26.79 -10.25 -33.74
CA ALA A 145 25.86 -11.36 -33.50
C ALA A 145 25.98 -11.93 -32.07
N GLU A 146 27.18 -11.99 -31.49
CA GLU A 146 27.37 -12.50 -30.12
C GLU A 146 26.77 -11.54 -29.10
N ILE A 147 26.97 -10.23 -29.30
CA ILE A 147 26.43 -9.18 -28.45
C ILE A 147 24.90 -9.19 -28.51
N ILE A 148 24.33 -9.21 -29.72
CA ILE A 148 22.88 -9.25 -29.92
C ILE A 148 22.28 -10.53 -29.33
N SER A 149 22.92 -11.69 -29.54
CA SER A 149 22.48 -12.95 -28.94
C SER A 149 22.50 -12.88 -27.42
N LYS A 150 23.56 -12.35 -26.82
CA LYS A 150 23.67 -12.20 -25.36
C LYS A 150 22.58 -11.25 -24.81
N LEU A 151 22.31 -10.16 -25.51
CA LEU A 151 21.25 -9.21 -25.17
C LEU A 151 19.87 -9.88 -25.19
N ILE A 152 19.56 -10.63 -26.26
CA ILE A 152 18.30 -11.37 -26.37
C ILE A 152 18.19 -12.44 -25.28
N SER A 153 19.24 -13.22 -25.05
CA SER A 153 19.27 -14.24 -23.97
C SER A 153 18.98 -13.61 -22.61
N HIS A 154 19.61 -12.50 -22.28
CA HIS A 154 19.34 -11.80 -21.03
C HIS A 154 17.88 -11.30 -20.93
N CYS A 155 17.32 -10.77 -22.02
CA CYS A 155 15.91 -10.37 -22.04
C CYS A 155 14.98 -11.56 -21.78
N LEU A 156 15.26 -12.73 -22.37
CA LEU A 156 14.50 -13.96 -22.14
C LEU A 156 14.62 -14.44 -20.69
N ASP A 157 15.83 -14.44 -20.12
CA ASP A 157 16.05 -14.80 -18.72
C ASP A 157 15.30 -13.85 -17.76
N CYS A 158 15.34 -12.55 -18.05
CA CYS A 158 14.58 -11.54 -17.30
C CYS A 158 13.07 -11.76 -17.39
N MET A 159 12.55 -12.08 -18.58
CA MET A 159 11.14 -12.39 -18.77
C MET A 159 10.73 -13.61 -17.96
N ALA A 160 11.48 -14.72 -18.06
CA ALA A 160 11.19 -15.93 -17.30
C ALA A 160 11.24 -15.69 -15.78
N GLY A 161 12.20 -14.90 -15.30
CA GLY A 161 12.28 -14.51 -13.89
C GLY A 161 11.10 -13.65 -13.43
N LEU A 162 10.66 -12.70 -14.25
CA LEU A 162 9.48 -11.87 -13.97
C LEU A 162 8.19 -12.70 -13.99
N GLU A 163 8.05 -13.64 -14.93
CA GLU A 163 6.92 -14.57 -14.99
C GLU A 163 6.84 -15.44 -13.73
N ALA A 164 7.95 -16.06 -13.32
CA ALA A 164 8.01 -16.86 -12.09
C ALA A 164 7.67 -16.03 -10.84
N LYS A 165 8.15 -14.78 -10.77
CA LYS A 165 7.82 -13.86 -9.68
C LYS A 165 6.33 -13.49 -9.69
N ASN A 166 5.75 -13.25 -10.86
CA ASN A 166 4.35 -12.93 -11.01
C ASN A 166 3.46 -14.10 -10.59
N GLU A 167 3.78 -15.33 -11.00
CA GLU A 167 3.10 -16.54 -10.55
C GLU A 167 3.19 -16.73 -9.03
N CYS A 168 4.35 -16.45 -8.44
CA CYS A 168 4.53 -16.51 -6.99
C CYS A 168 3.64 -15.50 -6.26
N LEU A 169 3.66 -14.24 -6.69
CA LEU A 169 2.82 -13.18 -6.14
C LEU A 169 1.32 -13.48 -6.34
N GLN A 170 0.96 -14.10 -7.47
CA GLN A 170 -0.41 -14.49 -7.73
C GLN A 170 -0.88 -15.58 -6.74
N ARG A 171 -0.06 -16.62 -6.52
CA ARG A 171 -0.34 -17.67 -5.52
C ARG A 171 -0.45 -17.11 -4.10
N GLU A 172 0.44 -16.19 -3.73
CA GLU A 172 0.37 -15.51 -2.43
C GLU A 172 -0.92 -14.71 -2.29
N ASN A 173 -1.32 -13.98 -3.32
CA ASN A 173 -2.57 -13.21 -3.33
C ASN A 173 -3.80 -14.13 -3.20
N GLU A 174 -3.85 -15.24 -3.93
CA GLU A 174 -4.90 -16.26 -3.80
C GLU A 174 -4.97 -16.85 -2.38
N THR A 175 -3.82 -17.08 -1.76
CA THR A 175 -3.72 -17.59 -0.38
C THR A 175 -4.26 -16.56 0.61
N LEU A 176 -3.82 -15.31 0.50
CA LEU A 176 -4.30 -14.20 1.35
C LEU A 176 -5.80 -13.96 1.21
N LEU A 177 -6.36 -14.11 0.01
CA LEU A 177 -7.79 -14.02 -0.22
C LEU A 177 -8.55 -15.17 0.45
N SER A 178 -8.03 -16.39 0.40
CA SER A 178 -8.61 -17.53 1.12
C SER A 178 -8.60 -17.30 2.63
N ASP A 179 -7.46 -16.89 3.19
CA ASP A 179 -7.31 -16.63 4.63
C ASP A 179 -8.27 -15.52 5.09
N LEU A 180 -8.43 -14.45 4.30
CA LEU A 180 -9.38 -13.38 4.58
C LEU A 180 -10.81 -13.92 4.65
N ASN A 181 -11.22 -14.74 3.66
CA ASN A 181 -12.56 -15.33 3.64
C ASN A 181 -12.79 -16.24 4.85
N ASP A 182 -11.78 -17.03 5.24
CA ASP A 182 -11.86 -17.91 6.40
C ASP A 182 -12.01 -17.12 7.71
N ILE A 183 -11.19 -16.08 7.91
CA ILE A 183 -11.27 -15.20 9.08
C ILE A 183 -12.61 -14.48 9.11
N GLN A 184 -13.11 -14.01 7.97
CA GLN A 184 -14.42 -13.38 7.87
C GLN A 184 -15.55 -14.35 8.27
N GLY A 185 -15.48 -15.61 7.83
CA GLY A 185 -16.43 -16.65 8.22
C GLY A 185 -16.39 -16.96 9.72
N GLN A 186 -15.19 -17.03 10.32
CA GLN A 186 -15.04 -17.21 11.77
C GLN A 186 -15.58 -16.01 12.55
N LEU A 187 -15.32 -14.79 12.08
CA LEU A 187 -15.83 -13.57 12.69
C LEU A 187 -17.37 -13.55 12.68
N GLN A 188 -17.99 -13.91 11.56
CA GLN A 188 -19.45 -13.99 11.48
C GLN A 188 -20.02 -14.98 12.51
N LYS A 189 -19.46 -16.18 12.61
CA LYS A 189 -19.87 -17.18 13.61
C LYS A 189 -19.69 -16.66 15.04
N CYS A 190 -18.60 -15.94 15.31
CA CYS A 190 -18.34 -15.34 16.62
C CYS A 190 -19.40 -14.28 16.95
N VAL A 191 -19.78 -13.43 15.99
CA VAL A 191 -20.83 -12.42 16.16
C VAL A 191 -22.18 -13.08 16.43
N GLU A 192 -22.56 -14.11 15.66
CA GLU A 192 -23.82 -14.84 15.86
C GLU A 192 -23.87 -15.51 17.24
N ALA A 193 -22.77 -16.14 17.68
CA ALA A 193 -22.67 -16.74 19.00
C ALA A 193 -22.77 -15.69 20.12
N LYS A 194 -22.12 -14.53 19.95
CA LYS A 194 -22.23 -13.40 20.88
C LYS A 194 -23.66 -12.90 20.99
N GLU A 195 -24.34 -12.65 19.87
CA GLU A 195 -25.72 -12.15 19.86
C GLU A 195 -26.68 -13.15 20.51
N LYS A 196 -26.50 -14.45 20.27
CA LYS A 196 -27.27 -15.50 20.93
C LYS A 196 -27.07 -15.47 22.45
N LEU A 197 -25.83 -15.40 22.91
CA LEU A 197 -25.51 -15.34 24.34
C LEU A 197 -26.08 -14.08 25.00
N GLU A 198 -25.98 -12.93 24.33
CA GLU A 198 -26.58 -11.67 24.82
C GLU A 198 -28.09 -11.82 25.00
N ASN A 199 -28.78 -12.39 24.01
CA ASN A 199 -30.23 -12.62 24.10
C ASN A 199 -30.60 -13.56 25.26
N GLU A 200 -29.86 -14.66 25.44
CA GLU A 200 -30.08 -15.59 26.57
C GLU A 200 -29.87 -14.90 27.92
N LEU A 201 -28.83 -14.08 28.04
CA LEU A 201 -28.55 -13.32 29.26
C LEU A 201 -29.63 -12.27 29.54
N TYR A 202 -30.08 -11.54 28.52
CA TYR A 202 -31.16 -10.56 28.64
C TYR A 202 -32.48 -11.23 29.06
N GLN A 203 -32.82 -12.38 28.49
CA GLN A 203 -34.01 -13.14 28.88
C GLN A 203 -33.94 -13.56 30.35
N ARG A 204 -32.80 -14.11 30.80
CA ARG A 204 -32.61 -14.51 32.20
C ARG A 204 -32.67 -13.32 33.14
N PHE A 205 -32.10 -12.18 32.75
CA PHE A 205 -32.15 -10.95 33.55
C PHE A 205 -33.58 -10.42 33.71
N ILE A 206 -34.40 -10.48 32.66
CA ILE A 206 -35.82 -10.10 32.73
C ILE A 206 -36.58 -10.96 33.74
N LEU A 207 -36.33 -12.27 33.78
CA LEU A 207 -36.95 -13.17 34.75
C LEU A 207 -36.63 -12.76 36.19
N VAL A 208 -35.35 -12.51 36.49
CA VAL A 208 -34.91 -12.05 37.81
C VAL A 208 -35.54 -10.71 38.17
N LEU A 209 -35.54 -9.75 37.24
CA LEU A 209 -36.18 -8.44 37.45
C LEU A 209 -37.68 -8.57 37.74
N ASN A 210 -38.39 -9.44 37.02
CA ASN A 210 -39.82 -9.64 37.21
C ASN A 210 -40.11 -10.26 38.58
N GLU A 211 -39.30 -11.22 39.02
CA GLU A 211 -39.41 -11.83 40.34
C GLU A 211 -39.15 -10.80 41.46
N LYS A 212 -38.11 -9.97 41.30
CA LYS A 212 -37.83 -8.85 42.22
C LYS A 212 -38.98 -7.84 42.24
N LYS A 213 -39.51 -7.43 41.07
CA LYS A 213 -40.68 -6.54 40.96
C LYS A 213 -41.94 -7.15 41.59
N ALA A 214 -42.16 -8.45 41.46
CA ALA A 214 -43.27 -9.15 42.10
C ALA A 214 -43.14 -9.13 43.63
N LYS A 215 -41.94 -9.39 44.15
CA LYS A 215 -41.68 -9.34 45.59
C LYS A 215 -41.89 -7.95 46.18
N ILE A 216 -41.40 -6.89 45.52
CA ILE A 216 -41.63 -5.50 45.94
C ILE A 216 -43.13 -5.18 45.96
N ARG A 217 -43.88 -5.56 44.91
CA ARG A 217 -45.34 -5.37 44.86
C ARG A 217 -46.06 -6.08 46.01
N SER A 218 -45.66 -7.31 46.32
CA SER A 218 -46.22 -8.07 47.46
C SER A 218 -45.93 -7.37 48.80
N LEU A 219 -44.69 -6.94 49.03
CA LEU A 219 -44.31 -6.26 50.27
C LEU A 219 -45.04 -4.93 50.43
N ASN A 220 -45.10 -4.11 49.37
CA ASN A 220 -45.83 -2.84 49.39
C ASN A 220 -47.32 -3.04 49.66
N LYS A 221 -47.92 -4.12 49.14
CA LYS A 221 -49.32 -4.46 49.43
C LYS A 221 -49.51 -4.79 50.92
N SER A 222 -48.67 -5.68 51.48
CA SER A 222 -48.72 -6.03 52.90
C SER A 222 -48.47 -4.82 53.81
N LEU A 223 -47.59 -3.90 53.42
CA LEU A 223 -47.31 -2.67 54.16
C LEU A 223 -48.54 -1.75 54.18
N LYS A 224 -49.18 -1.52 53.02
CA LYS A 224 -50.43 -0.74 52.94
C LYS A 224 -51.57 -1.36 53.75
N GLU A 225 -51.72 -2.69 53.72
CA GLU A 225 -52.72 -3.40 54.53
C GLU A 225 -52.48 -3.18 56.03
N ALA A 226 -51.21 -3.24 56.48
CA ALA A 226 -50.85 -2.95 57.86
C ALA A 226 -51.11 -1.49 58.25
N GLU A 227 -50.80 -0.51 57.39
CA GLU A 227 -51.10 0.90 57.61
C GLU A 227 -52.62 1.17 57.71
N GLU A 228 -53.42 0.53 56.86
CA GLU A 228 -54.88 0.65 56.91
C GLU A 228 -55.48 -0.01 58.16
N MET A 229 -54.91 -1.12 58.66
CA MET A 229 -55.29 -1.70 59.95
C MET A 229 -54.95 -0.79 61.12
N VAL A 230 -53.78 -0.13 61.09
CA VAL A 230 -53.37 0.85 62.10
C VAL A 230 -54.28 2.08 62.06
N LYS A 231 -54.63 2.60 60.87
CA LYS A 231 -55.59 3.70 60.72
C LYS A 231 -57.00 3.33 61.19
N LYS A 232 -57.48 2.10 60.93
CA LYS A 232 -58.76 1.61 61.46
C LYS A 232 -58.75 1.42 62.97
N SER A 233 -57.61 0.97 63.53
CA SER A 233 -57.39 0.89 64.99
C SER A 233 -57.37 2.28 65.65
N ASN A 234 -56.80 3.28 64.98
CA ASN A 234 -56.77 4.67 65.45
C ASN A 234 -58.12 5.40 65.25
N GLN A 235 -58.87 5.14 64.16
CA GLN A 235 -60.24 5.63 63.98
C GLN A 235 -61.25 5.00 64.95
N ALA A 236 -60.99 3.78 65.44
CA ALA A 236 -61.75 3.18 66.53
C ALA A 236 -61.44 3.81 67.91
N ARG A 237 -60.40 4.64 68.02
CA ARG A 237 -60.01 5.34 69.25
C ARG A 237 -60.30 6.85 69.23
N ASP A 238 -60.42 7.48 68.07
CA ASP A 238 -60.73 8.92 67.97
C ASP A 238 -62.23 9.26 67.92
N SER A 239 -62.98 8.80 68.93
CA SER A 239 -64.26 9.40 69.34
C SER A 239 -64.21 10.15 70.69
N ILE A 240 -63.03 10.31 71.32
CA ILE A 240 -62.89 11.11 72.56
C ILE A 240 -61.56 11.90 72.58
N ALA A 241 -61.71 13.24 72.44
CA ALA A 241 -60.87 14.37 72.92
C ALA A 241 -59.37 14.42 72.52
N THR A 242 -58.91 15.33 71.65
CA THR A 242 -58.66 16.79 71.81
C THR A 242 -57.58 17.20 72.85
N SER A 243 -56.60 17.96 72.32
CA SER A 243 -55.75 19.03 72.90
C SER A 243 -54.41 18.73 73.61
N GLU A 244 -53.33 18.99 72.84
CA GLU A 244 -52.26 19.99 73.06
C GLU A 244 -51.29 19.96 74.27
N SER A 245 -49.97 20.04 73.94
CA SER A 245 -48.92 20.93 74.49
C SER A 245 -47.57 20.17 74.64
N LYS A 246 -46.52 20.39 73.84
CA LYS A 246 -45.56 21.52 73.67
C LYS A 246 -44.26 21.36 74.49
N VAL A 247 -43.13 21.51 73.77
CA VAL A 247 -41.77 21.99 74.14
C VAL A 247 -40.60 20.99 74.35
N GLU A 248 -39.63 21.10 73.41
CA GLU A 248 -38.13 21.07 73.42
C GLU A 248 -37.37 20.17 74.43
N ARG A 249 -36.20 19.54 74.13
CA ARG A 249 -34.99 20.05 73.46
C ARG A 249 -33.90 18.93 73.31
N ASP A 250 -33.13 18.99 72.22
CA ASP A 250 -31.74 18.51 71.88
C ASP A 250 -31.33 17.04 72.19
N VAL A 251 -30.60 16.29 71.32
CA VAL A 251 -29.26 16.54 70.74
C VAL A 251 -29.01 15.68 69.45
N TYR A 252 -28.58 16.34 68.35
CA TYR A 252 -27.43 16.08 67.43
C TYR A 252 -26.72 14.67 67.44
N GLU A 253 -26.22 14.02 66.38
CA GLU A 253 -25.38 14.45 65.24
C GLU A 253 -25.14 13.30 64.22
N GLY A 254 -24.99 13.61 62.92
CA GLY A 254 -24.32 12.81 61.87
C GLY A 254 -25.22 12.24 60.76
N SER A 255 -25.64 12.99 59.73
CA SER A 255 -24.89 13.44 58.52
C SER A 255 -24.27 12.25 57.77
N THR A 256 -24.70 11.84 56.57
CA THR A 256 -24.64 12.50 55.23
C THR A 256 -25.41 11.60 54.22
N ASP A 257 -25.91 11.95 53.02
CA ASP A 257 -25.84 13.09 52.09
C ASP A 257 -26.81 12.75 50.91
N GLU A 258 -27.74 13.68 50.61
CA GLU A 258 -28.38 14.06 49.31
C GLU A 258 -28.90 12.96 48.34
N GLU A 259 -30.03 13.05 47.65
CA GLU A 259 -31.07 14.07 47.45
C GLU A 259 -32.30 13.33 46.87
N SER A 260 -33.49 13.76 47.28
CA SER A 260 -34.79 13.26 46.84
C SER A 260 -35.22 13.83 45.48
N GLU A 261 -35.90 12.99 44.70
CA GLU A 261 -36.73 13.36 43.56
C GLU A 261 -37.75 14.47 43.90
N ASN A 262 -37.99 15.44 43.00
CA ASN A 262 -39.26 15.45 42.25
C ASN A 262 -39.44 16.60 41.21
N LEU A 263 -40.05 16.18 40.09
CA LEU A 263 -40.99 16.88 39.21
C LEU A 263 -40.49 18.09 38.39
N THR A 264 -40.39 17.89 37.07
CA THR A 264 -41.43 18.27 36.07
C THR A 264 -40.84 18.06 34.65
N GLN A 265 -41.57 17.42 33.74
CA GLN A 265 -41.19 17.30 32.31
C GLN A 265 -41.15 18.70 31.63
N PRO A 266 -40.71 18.89 30.36
CA PRO A 266 -40.12 17.98 29.37
C PRO A 266 -38.82 18.57 28.76
N SER A 267 -37.79 17.76 28.44
CA SER A 267 -36.86 18.05 27.34
C SER A 267 -35.77 16.98 27.18
N THR A 268 -35.42 16.78 25.91
CA THR A 268 -34.14 16.27 25.38
C THR A 268 -33.80 14.79 25.57
N SER A 269 -34.14 14.03 24.52
CA SER A 269 -33.14 13.37 23.67
C SER A 269 -31.99 12.70 24.41
N ALA A 270 -32.18 11.44 24.82
CA ALA A 270 -31.09 10.57 25.24
C ALA A 270 -30.12 10.32 24.07
N PRO A 271 -28.87 10.83 24.10
CA PRO A 271 -27.91 10.73 22.99
C PRO A 271 -27.37 9.31 22.79
N GLY A 272 -27.59 8.41 23.76
CA GLY A 272 -27.00 7.06 23.79
C GLY A 272 -27.56 6.13 22.71
N LEU A 273 -28.88 5.99 22.60
CA LEU A 273 -29.50 5.06 21.64
C LEU A 273 -29.28 5.50 20.19
N ILE A 274 -29.24 6.81 19.93
CA ILE A 274 -28.89 7.35 18.62
C ILE A 274 -27.42 7.10 18.32
N LEU A 275 -26.49 7.22 19.27
CA LEU A 275 -25.07 6.93 19.03
C LEU A 275 -24.81 5.45 18.70
N TYR A 276 -25.45 4.51 19.40
CA TYR A 276 -25.26 3.08 19.14
C TYR A 276 -25.85 2.66 17.78
N HIS A 277 -27.05 3.15 17.42
CA HIS A 277 -27.60 2.91 16.08
C HIS A 277 -26.82 3.64 14.98
N LYS A 278 -26.32 4.86 15.22
CA LYS A 278 -25.55 5.64 14.24
C LYS A 278 -24.13 5.11 14.04
N LYS A 279 -23.50 4.53 15.09
CA LYS A 279 -22.26 3.73 14.96
C LYS A 279 -22.50 2.44 14.15
N ARG A 280 -23.60 1.72 14.43
CA ARG A 280 -23.97 0.48 13.71
C ARG A 280 -24.32 0.72 12.24
N GLN A 281 -24.94 1.85 11.91
CA GLN A 281 -25.17 2.23 10.51
C GLN A 281 -23.87 2.64 9.81
N ARG A 282 -22.99 3.43 10.45
CA ARG A 282 -21.69 3.84 9.86
C ARG A 282 -20.77 2.67 9.54
N THR A 283 -20.70 1.64 10.39
CA THR A 283 -19.90 0.43 10.12
C THR A 283 -20.47 -0.38 8.97
N ASN A 284 -21.79 -0.48 8.85
CA ASN A 284 -22.45 -1.18 7.74
C ASN A 284 -22.26 -0.44 6.39
N TYR A 285 -22.32 0.89 6.38
CA TYR A 285 -22.03 1.70 5.19
C TYR A 285 -20.55 1.63 4.76
N HIS A 286 -19.61 1.64 5.70
CA HIS A 286 -18.19 1.45 5.37
C HIS A 286 -17.88 0.04 4.87
N GLN A 287 -18.51 -0.99 5.42
CA GLN A 287 -18.31 -2.36 4.96
C GLN A 287 -18.92 -2.58 3.56
N LYS A 288 -20.13 -2.05 3.29
CA LYS A 288 -20.71 -2.06 1.94
C LYS A 288 -19.90 -1.25 0.93
N ALA A 289 -19.37 -0.08 1.32
CA ALA A 289 -18.53 0.72 0.44
C ALA A 289 -17.17 0.05 0.15
N CYS A 290 -16.61 -0.70 1.10
CA CYS A 290 -15.38 -1.47 0.91
C CYS A 290 -15.60 -2.65 -0.07
N LEU A 291 -16.72 -3.38 0.10
CA LEU A 291 -17.12 -4.47 -0.79
C LEU A 291 -17.39 -3.98 -2.24
N GLN A 292 -18.07 -2.84 -2.40
CA GLN A 292 -18.30 -2.25 -3.73
C GLN A 292 -17.03 -1.73 -4.40
N ARG A 293 -16.00 -1.35 -3.62
CA ARG A 293 -14.69 -0.95 -4.15
C ARG A 293 -13.89 -2.16 -4.62
N GLN A 294 -13.99 -3.30 -3.94
CA GLN A 294 -13.37 -4.56 -4.34
C GLN A 294 -14.04 -5.18 -5.57
N GLU A 295 -15.37 -5.13 -5.69
CA GLU A 295 -16.08 -5.57 -6.91
C GLU A 295 -15.72 -4.73 -8.14
N LYS A 296 -15.49 -3.41 -7.99
CA LYS A 296 -15.00 -2.55 -9.08
C LYS A 296 -13.58 -2.87 -9.52
N ILE A 297 -12.72 -3.36 -8.63
CA ILE A 297 -11.36 -3.81 -8.96
C ILE A 297 -11.39 -5.17 -9.68
N LEU A 298 -12.37 -6.03 -9.37
CA LEU A 298 -12.57 -7.31 -10.04
C LEU A 298 -13.21 -7.17 -11.45
N MET A 299 -13.97 -6.10 -11.68
CA MET A 299 -14.71 -5.85 -12.93
C MET A 299 -14.01 -4.91 -13.92
N THR A 300 -12.79 -4.41 -13.64
CA THR A 300 -12.00 -3.75 -14.69
C THR A 300 -11.57 -4.80 -15.70
N PRO A 301 -11.95 -4.70 -16.98
CA PRO A 301 -11.52 -5.64 -18.00
C PRO A 301 -10.00 -5.63 -18.03
N LYS A 302 -9.38 -6.82 -17.95
CA LYS A 302 -8.03 -7.03 -18.48
C LYS A 302 -8.06 -6.46 -19.91
N THR A 303 -7.32 -5.39 -20.19
CA THR A 303 -6.96 -5.01 -21.55
C THR A 303 -6.12 -6.14 -22.12
N SER A 304 -6.80 -7.17 -22.62
CA SER A 304 -6.25 -8.16 -23.51
C SER A 304 -5.95 -7.43 -24.81
N LEU A 305 -4.68 -7.13 -25.04
CA LEU A 305 -4.18 -6.87 -26.38
C LEU A 305 -4.43 -8.14 -27.21
N MET A 306 -5.55 -8.16 -27.92
CA MET A 306 -5.75 -9.07 -29.03
C MET A 306 -4.80 -8.64 -30.15
N ILE A 307 -3.67 -9.31 -30.25
CA ILE A 307 -2.87 -9.33 -31.47
C ILE A 307 -3.66 -10.21 -32.45
N SER A 308 -4.30 -9.58 -33.42
CA SER A 308 -5.01 -10.25 -34.50
C SER A 308 -4.01 -10.96 -35.42
N ASP A 309 -4.01 -12.29 -35.39
CA ASP A 309 -3.52 -13.12 -36.49
C ASP A 309 -4.45 -12.94 -37.71
N GLN A 310 -4.13 -11.97 -38.56
CA GLN A 310 -4.68 -11.87 -39.91
C GLN A 310 -3.58 -11.44 -40.88
N CYS A 311 -2.79 -12.41 -41.35
CA CYS A 311 -2.29 -12.40 -42.72
C CYS A 311 -1.73 -13.78 -43.11
N ARG A 312 -2.65 -14.75 -43.26
CA ARG A 312 -2.40 -15.95 -44.08
C ARG A 312 -3.65 -16.21 -44.91
N ARG A 313 -3.69 -15.58 -46.09
CA ARG A 313 -4.46 -15.93 -47.31
C ARG A 313 -4.74 -14.65 -48.13
N ARG A 314 -3.80 -14.29 -48.99
CA ARG A 314 -3.98 -14.14 -50.44
C ARG A 314 -2.62 -13.87 -51.09
#